data_AF-A0A958DJN2-F1
#
_entry.id   AF-A0A958DJN2-F1
#
_cell.length_a   1.000
_cell.length_b   1.000
_cell.length_c   1.000
_cell.angle_alpha   90.00
_cell.angle_beta   90.00
_cell.angle_gamma   90.00
#
_symmetry.space_group_name_H-M   'P 1'
#
loop_
_entity.id
_entity.type
_entity.pdbx_description
1 polymer ?
#
loop_
_entity_poly.entity_id
_entity_poly.type
_entity_poly.pdbx_seq_one_letter_code
_entity_poly.pdbx_strand_id
1 'polypeptide(L)'
;MIAKTSEAQQLIEGIYSTWKIIYTEADGTEYRLPTTRKAIATSEKLLKDLQGLEIKDARTREEIDKIADTVAQGKKRRFHANKRVIIATIVFILLLLYMSDFHKPPGYFVRDLNPEELAKHRETALKVEQQNLASDLKRFEAGKDSWMADPSIAPDKKEEGWERLIKRIDRRKKFIADVTPLSPEEYRDYVIEDEYQTRLVRIRGVIIYVVALILYLIVSRRPAFMFWRKGADKETFEKIENSVGNGLAAAAFSSLYTVPAATFDQIHWSNGVVTKQMSGFGANIFIMVMLLFAVFVYYMFVAFTMPVRVVVNFLRNYVIYI
;
A
#
# COMPACT_ATOMS: atom_id res chain seq x y z
N MET A 1 58.30 -20.72 4.15
CA MET A 1 56.92 -21.17 4.47
C MET A 1 56.21 -20.23 5.44
N ILE A 2 56.88 -19.70 6.48
CA ILE A 2 56.28 -18.86 7.54
C ILE A 2 55.66 -17.54 7.02
N ALA A 3 56.27 -16.89 6.02
CA ALA A 3 55.79 -15.60 5.48
C ALA A 3 54.40 -15.69 4.81
N LYS A 4 54.15 -16.77 4.03
CA LYS A 4 52.85 -16.97 3.34
C LYS A 4 51.70 -17.22 4.32
N THR A 5 51.98 -17.82 5.48
CA THR A 5 51.00 -18.05 6.54
C THR A 5 50.62 -16.75 7.24
N SER A 6 51.59 -15.87 7.49
CA SER A 6 51.33 -14.55 8.09
C SER A 6 50.53 -13.64 7.18
N GLU A 7 50.80 -13.66 5.87
CA GLU A 7 50.07 -12.87 4.87
C GLU A 7 48.62 -13.37 4.71
N ALA A 8 48.42 -14.69 4.65
CA ALA A 8 47.09 -15.29 4.65
C ALA A 8 46.27 -14.89 5.87
N GLN A 9 46.89 -14.87 7.05
CA GLN A 9 46.22 -14.52 8.30
C GLN A 9 45.83 -13.04 8.36
N GLN A 10 46.65 -12.13 7.83
CA GLN A 10 46.30 -10.71 7.68
C GLN A 10 45.11 -10.51 6.74
N LEU A 11 45.03 -11.28 5.65
CA LEU A 11 43.89 -11.21 4.72
C LEU A 11 42.61 -11.75 5.37
N ILE A 12 42.69 -12.85 6.12
CA ILE A 12 41.56 -13.42 6.88
C ILE A 12 41.06 -12.42 7.94
N GLU A 13 41.97 -11.81 8.71
CA GLU A 13 41.63 -10.77 9.67
C GLU A 13 41.01 -9.55 8.99
N GLY A 14 41.54 -9.15 7.83
CA GLY A 14 40.98 -8.10 6.98
C GLY A 14 39.53 -8.39 6.60
N ILE A 15 39.20 -9.64 6.23
CA ILE A 15 37.84 -10.07 5.93
C ILE A 15 36.96 -9.96 7.18
N TYR A 16 37.37 -10.57 8.29
CA TYR A 16 36.56 -10.58 9.51
C TYR A 16 36.39 -9.21 10.14
N SER A 17 37.34 -8.29 9.97
CA SER A 17 37.20 -6.90 10.43
C SER A 17 35.99 -6.19 9.80
N THR A 18 35.56 -6.64 8.63
CA THR A 18 34.37 -6.12 7.94
C THR A 18 33.07 -6.82 8.37
N TRP A 19 33.16 -7.96 9.06
CA TRP A 19 32.04 -8.80 9.48
C TRP A 19 31.71 -8.49 10.94
N LYS A 20 30.75 -7.58 11.15
CA LYS A 20 30.47 -7.00 12.47
C LYS A 20 29.58 -7.86 13.37
N ILE A 21 28.90 -8.88 12.85
CA ILE A 21 28.00 -9.73 13.63
C ILE A 21 28.73 -11.04 13.95
N ILE A 22 28.84 -11.32 15.25
CA ILE A 22 29.23 -12.61 15.79
C ILE A 22 27.94 -13.27 16.28
N TYR A 23 27.58 -14.41 15.68
CA TYR A 23 26.49 -15.25 16.14
C TYR A 23 27.06 -16.44 16.88
N THR A 24 26.61 -16.68 18.11
CA THR A 24 27.03 -17.84 18.88
C THR A 24 25.89 -18.86 18.89
N GLU A 25 26.14 -20.06 18.37
CA GLU A 25 25.20 -21.19 18.51
C GLU A 25 25.13 -21.68 19.96
N ALA A 26 24.12 -22.50 20.28
CA ALA A 26 23.91 -23.01 21.64
C ALA A 26 25.05 -23.91 22.14
N ASP A 27 25.87 -24.42 21.22
CA ASP A 27 27.09 -25.20 21.48
C ASP A 27 28.33 -24.31 21.72
N GLY A 28 28.20 -22.98 21.65
CA GLY A 28 29.29 -22.03 21.78
C GLY A 28 30.03 -21.70 20.47
N THR A 29 29.61 -22.26 19.34
CA THR A 29 30.27 -22.00 18.04
C THR A 29 29.95 -20.59 17.55
N GLU A 30 31.00 -19.78 17.34
CA GLU A 30 30.89 -18.43 16.82
C GLU A 30 30.98 -18.38 15.29
N TYR A 31 29.98 -17.77 14.67
CA TYR A 31 29.93 -17.48 13.24
C TYR A 31 30.02 -15.98 13.01
N ARG A 32 30.98 -15.56 12.20
CA ARG A 32 31.05 -14.18 11.71
C ARG A 32 30.34 -14.09 10.36
N LEU A 33 29.53 -13.05 10.16
CA LEU A 33 28.82 -12.84 8.90
C LEU A 33 28.92 -11.38 8.40
N PRO A 34 28.95 -11.18 7.07
CA PRO A 34 28.96 -9.85 6.49
C PRO A 34 27.61 -9.15 6.69
N THR A 35 27.65 -7.91 7.17
CA THR A 35 26.45 -7.10 7.44
C THR A 35 26.10 -6.15 6.30
N THR A 36 26.93 -6.02 5.28
CA THR A 36 26.65 -5.10 4.17
C THR A 36 27.11 -5.68 2.85
N ARG A 37 26.54 -5.19 1.75
CA ARG A 37 27.01 -5.54 0.41
C ARG A 37 28.46 -5.12 0.18
N LYS A 38 28.87 -3.99 0.78
CA LYS A 38 30.25 -3.52 0.77
C LYS A 38 31.18 -4.52 1.46
N ALA A 39 30.78 -5.07 2.60
CA ALA A 39 31.55 -6.11 3.29
C ALA A 39 31.72 -7.35 2.40
N ILE A 40 30.67 -7.83 1.72
CA ILE A 40 30.79 -8.97 0.78
C ILE A 40 31.74 -8.64 -0.38
N ALA A 41 31.62 -7.46 -0.98
CA ALA A 41 32.48 -7.05 -2.09
C ALA A 41 33.96 -6.93 -1.68
N THR A 42 34.23 -6.35 -0.50
CA THR A 42 35.57 -6.31 0.07
C THR A 42 36.09 -7.72 0.37
N SER A 43 35.25 -8.58 0.95
CA SER A 43 35.60 -9.97 1.26
C SER A 43 35.92 -10.77 0.00
N GLU A 44 35.19 -10.54 -1.09
CA GLU A 44 35.48 -11.17 -2.38
C GLU A 44 36.84 -10.74 -2.94
N LYS A 45 37.18 -9.45 -2.83
CA LYS A 45 38.49 -8.96 -3.28
C LYS A 45 39.61 -9.64 -2.49
N LEU A 46 39.51 -9.61 -1.16
CA LEU A 46 40.51 -10.21 -0.26
C LEU A 46 40.57 -11.74 -0.42
N LEU A 47 39.45 -12.41 -0.68
CA LEU A 47 39.40 -13.85 -0.91
C LEU A 47 40.14 -14.24 -2.21
N LYS A 48 40.05 -13.43 -3.27
CA LYS A 48 40.83 -13.67 -4.50
C LYS A 48 42.33 -13.59 -4.24
N ASP A 49 42.75 -12.59 -3.47
CA ASP A 49 44.15 -12.43 -3.08
C ASP A 49 44.61 -13.65 -2.24
N LEU A 50 43.76 -14.11 -1.32
CA LEU A 50 43.97 -15.30 -0.48
C LEU A 50 44.09 -16.61 -1.28
N GLN A 51 43.22 -16.82 -2.27
CA GLN A 51 43.25 -18.00 -3.14
C GLN A 51 44.46 -18.02 -4.08
N GLY A 52 45.08 -16.86 -4.33
CA GLY A 52 46.35 -16.75 -5.06
C GLY A 52 47.56 -17.22 -4.25
N LEU A 53 47.42 -17.36 -2.92
CA LEU A 53 48.48 -17.86 -2.05
C LEU A 53 48.46 -19.39 -2.00
N GLU A 54 49.61 -20.03 -2.23
CA GLU A 54 49.78 -21.47 -2.02
C GLU A 54 49.82 -21.83 -0.52
N ILE A 55 48.64 -22.01 0.06
CA ILE A 55 48.49 -22.39 1.48
C ILE A 55 48.34 -23.92 1.58
N LYS A 56 49.28 -24.54 2.31
CA LYS A 56 49.32 -25.99 2.56
C LYS A 56 48.72 -26.40 3.91
N ASP A 57 48.51 -25.45 4.80
CA ASP A 57 47.93 -25.70 6.12
C ASP A 57 46.44 -26.05 6.01
N ALA A 58 46.05 -27.19 6.59
CA ALA A 58 44.69 -27.72 6.46
C ALA A 58 43.66 -26.85 7.18
N ARG A 59 44.00 -26.31 8.35
CA ARG A 59 43.10 -25.47 9.17
C ARG A 59 42.81 -24.15 8.46
N THR A 60 43.84 -23.49 7.95
CA THR A 60 43.71 -22.24 7.20
C THR A 60 42.91 -22.45 5.92
N ARG A 61 43.09 -23.59 5.23
CA ARG A 61 42.31 -23.93 4.04
C ARG A 61 40.82 -24.12 4.35
N GLU A 62 40.49 -24.83 5.43
CA GLU A 62 39.10 -25.00 5.88
C GLU A 62 38.42 -23.65 6.16
N GLU A 63 39.16 -22.71 6.77
CA GLU A 63 38.66 -21.37 7.04
C GLU A 63 38.44 -20.55 5.77
N ILE A 64 39.33 -20.68 4.78
CA ILE A 64 39.16 -20.06 3.45
C ILE A 64 37.92 -20.60 2.75
N ASP A 65 37.69 -21.92 2.80
CA ASP A 65 36.53 -22.55 2.19
C ASP A 65 35.23 -22.06 2.85
N LYS A 66 35.20 -21.92 4.18
CA LYS A 66 34.07 -21.32 4.92
C LYS A 66 33.80 -19.88 4.51
N ILE A 67 34.84 -19.07 4.34
CA ILE A 67 34.73 -17.68 3.87
C ILE A 67 34.19 -17.67 2.43
N ALA A 68 34.72 -18.53 1.55
CA ALA A 68 34.30 -18.64 0.16
C ALA A 68 32.82 -19.03 0.03
N ASP A 69 32.38 -20.01 0.81
CA ASP A 69 30.98 -20.41 0.88
C ASP A 69 30.09 -19.28 1.37
N THR A 70 30.51 -18.55 2.41
CA THR A 70 29.76 -17.40 2.93
C THR A 70 29.61 -16.29 1.88
N VAL A 71 30.70 -15.94 1.19
CA VAL A 71 30.70 -14.95 0.10
C VAL A 71 29.83 -15.42 -1.07
N ALA A 72 29.93 -16.70 -1.45
CA ALA A 72 29.13 -17.29 -2.53
C ALA A 72 27.63 -17.32 -2.18
N GLN A 73 27.27 -17.66 -0.94
CA GLN A 73 25.91 -17.60 -0.44
C GLN A 73 25.38 -16.16 -0.36
N GLY A 74 26.24 -15.19 -0.13
CA GLY A 74 25.92 -13.76 -0.19
C GLY A 74 25.51 -13.26 -1.57
N LYS A 75 25.99 -13.92 -2.62
CA LYS A 75 25.61 -13.65 -4.01
C LYS A 75 24.30 -14.33 -4.40
N LYS A 76 24.03 -15.53 -3.88
CA LYS A 76 22.78 -16.25 -4.12
C LYS A 76 21.64 -15.53 -3.39
N ARG A 77 20.57 -15.16 -4.11
CA ARG A 77 19.37 -14.56 -3.50
C ARG A 77 18.18 -15.50 -3.59
N ARG A 78 17.46 -15.66 -2.48
CA ARG A 78 16.22 -16.42 -2.40
C ARG A 78 15.05 -15.48 -2.10
N PHE A 79 13.89 -15.82 -2.64
CA PHE A 79 12.68 -15.03 -2.47
C PHE A 79 12.08 -15.27 -1.08
N HIS A 80 11.84 -14.19 -0.34
CA HIS A 80 11.20 -14.23 0.98
C HIS A 80 10.25 -13.04 1.16
N ALA A 81 9.14 -13.08 0.44
CA ALA A 81 8.06 -12.12 0.58
C ALA A 81 6.89 -12.72 1.36
N ASN A 82 6.16 -11.88 2.07
CA ASN A 82 4.92 -12.29 2.72
C ASN A 82 3.83 -12.48 1.65
N LYS A 83 3.38 -13.73 1.45
CA LYS A 83 2.37 -14.06 0.43
C LYS A 83 1.04 -13.33 0.67
N ARG A 84 0.67 -13.08 1.93
CA ARG A 84 -0.56 -12.36 2.28
C ARG A 84 -0.53 -10.92 1.77
N VAL A 85 0.62 -10.28 1.83
CA VAL A 85 0.83 -8.90 1.34
C VAL A 85 0.68 -8.82 -0.17
N ILE A 86 1.24 -9.81 -0.88
CA ILE A 86 1.10 -9.91 -2.34
C ILE A 86 -0.36 -10.09 -2.72
N ILE A 87 -1.04 -11.07 -2.13
CA ILE A 87 -2.46 -11.33 -2.38
C ILE A 87 -3.29 -10.08 -2.07
N ALA A 88 -3.03 -9.45 -0.93
CA ALA A 88 -3.76 -8.25 -0.51
C ALA A 88 -3.63 -7.09 -1.48
N THR A 89 -2.41 -6.88 -1.99
CA THR A 89 -2.17 -5.83 -2.97
C THR A 89 -2.82 -6.15 -4.31
N ILE A 90 -2.78 -7.41 -4.76
CA ILE A 90 -3.45 -7.83 -6.01
C ILE A 90 -4.96 -7.59 -5.91
N VAL A 91 -5.59 -8.03 -4.82
CA VAL A 91 -7.02 -7.81 -4.58
C VAL A 91 -7.34 -6.31 -4.56
N PHE A 92 -6.50 -5.50 -3.91
CA PHE A 92 -6.66 -4.05 -3.89
C PHE A 92 -6.56 -3.42 -5.29
N ILE A 93 -5.59 -3.83 -6.11
CA ILE A 93 -5.45 -3.39 -7.50
C ILE A 93 -6.69 -3.76 -8.32
N LEU A 94 -7.20 -5.00 -8.18
CA LEU A 94 -8.42 -5.44 -8.86
C LEU A 94 -9.64 -4.64 -8.42
N LEU A 95 -9.78 -4.33 -7.13
CA LEU A 95 -10.84 -3.48 -6.61
C LEU A 95 -10.75 -2.05 -7.15
N LEU A 96 -9.55 -1.47 -7.21
CA LEU A 96 -9.36 -0.15 -7.83
C LEU A 96 -9.77 -0.17 -9.30
N LEU A 97 -9.42 -1.22 -10.05
CA LEU A 97 -9.82 -1.39 -11.44
C LEU A 97 -11.34 -1.54 -11.61
N TYR A 98 -12.01 -2.23 -10.69
CA TYR A 98 -13.47 -2.36 -10.67
C TYR A 98 -14.16 -1.02 -10.37
N MET A 99 -13.76 -0.35 -9.28
CA MET A 99 -14.35 0.91 -8.81
C MET A 99 -14.12 2.09 -9.77
N SER A 100 -13.12 1.99 -10.63
CA SER A 100 -12.82 3.03 -11.63
C SER A 100 -13.67 2.89 -12.90
N ASP A 101 -14.60 1.94 -12.94
CA ASP A 101 -15.48 1.65 -14.09
C ASP A 101 -14.70 1.35 -15.38
N PHE A 102 -13.46 0.83 -15.30
CA PHE A 102 -12.68 0.49 -16.50
C PHE A 102 -13.35 -0.54 -17.41
N HIS A 103 -14.26 -1.34 -16.86
CA HIS A 103 -15.05 -2.30 -17.64
C HIS A 103 -16.10 -1.63 -18.54
N LYS A 104 -16.45 -0.36 -18.31
CA LYS A 104 -17.37 0.41 -19.16
C LYS A 104 -16.56 1.23 -20.18
N PRO A 105 -16.99 1.40 -21.43
CA PRO A 105 -16.35 2.34 -22.34
C PRO A 105 -16.51 3.81 -21.87
N PRO A 106 -15.63 4.74 -22.26
CA PRO A 106 -15.82 6.18 -22.07
C PRO A 106 -17.16 6.65 -22.66
N GLY A 107 -17.87 7.49 -21.91
CA GLY A 107 -19.18 8.03 -22.28
C GLY A 107 -20.30 6.99 -22.28
N TYR A 108 -20.18 5.90 -21.51
CA TYR A 108 -21.18 4.81 -21.47
C TYR A 108 -22.63 5.30 -21.34
N PHE A 109 -22.86 6.42 -20.65
CA PHE A 109 -24.19 6.99 -20.45
C PHE A 109 -24.69 7.90 -21.57
N VAL A 110 -23.82 8.36 -22.47
CA VAL A 110 -24.13 9.36 -23.52
C VAL A 110 -23.81 8.88 -24.94
N ARG A 111 -23.03 7.79 -25.06
CA ARG A 111 -22.52 7.27 -26.33
C ARG A 111 -23.65 6.82 -27.26
N ASP A 112 -24.65 6.16 -26.70
CA ASP A 112 -25.75 5.54 -27.46
C ASP A 112 -27.03 6.39 -27.46
N LEU A 113 -27.00 7.57 -26.83
CA LEU A 113 -28.13 8.50 -26.83
C LEU A 113 -28.33 9.10 -28.21
N ASN A 114 -29.57 9.20 -28.67
CA ASN A 114 -29.89 9.92 -29.90
C ASN A 114 -29.72 11.45 -29.72
N PRO A 115 -29.72 12.26 -30.80
CA PRO A 115 -29.50 13.71 -30.70
C PRO A 115 -30.50 14.45 -29.80
N GLU A 116 -31.76 14.02 -29.75
CA GLU A 116 -32.80 14.62 -28.89
C GLU A 116 -32.55 14.31 -27.41
N GLU A 117 -32.19 13.06 -27.10
CA GLU A 117 -31.82 12.63 -25.76
C GLU A 117 -30.56 13.33 -25.26
N LEU A 118 -29.57 13.52 -26.15
CA LEU A 118 -28.36 14.30 -25.86
C LEU A 118 -28.67 15.76 -25.57
N ALA A 119 -29.54 16.39 -26.37
CA ALA A 119 -29.97 17.77 -26.13
C ALA A 119 -30.64 17.90 -24.75
N LYS A 120 -31.54 16.97 -24.42
CA LYS A 120 -32.21 16.92 -23.12
C LYS A 120 -31.23 16.67 -21.96
N HIS A 121 -30.26 15.78 -22.15
CA HIS A 121 -29.22 15.50 -21.16
C HIS A 121 -28.34 16.75 -20.93
N ARG A 122 -27.90 17.41 -22.01
CA ARG A 122 -27.13 18.65 -21.97
C ARG A 122 -27.89 19.75 -21.23
N GLU A 123 -29.15 19.98 -21.58
CA GLU A 123 -29.99 20.99 -20.92
C GLU A 123 -30.20 20.69 -19.43
N THR A 124 -30.41 19.42 -19.08
CA THR A 124 -30.53 18.99 -17.69
C THR A 124 -29.23 19.26 -16.92
N ALA A 125 -28.08 18.90 -17.50
CA ALA A 125 -26.77 19.13 -16.90
C ALA A 125 -26.50 20.64 -16.71
N LEU A 126 -26.77 21.46 -17.73
CA LEU A 126 -26.64 22.91 -17.65
C LEU A 126 -27.54 23.51 -16.56
N LYS A 127 -28.80 23.08 -16.48
CA LYS A 127 -29.75 23.56 -15.48
C LYS A 127 -29.29 23.23 -14.06
N VAL A 128 -28.82 22.00 -13.83
CA VAL A 128 -28.28 21.58 -12.52
C VAL A 128 -27.05 22.42 -12.15
N GLU A 129 -26.13 22.62 -13.09
CA GLU A 129 -24.93 23.43 -12.84
C GLU A 129 -25.21 24.91 -12.61
N GLN A 130 -26.18 25.48 -13.33
CA GLN A 130 -26.65 26.86 -13.10
C GLN A 130 -27.29 27.03 -11.72
N GLN A 131 -28.15 26.10 -11.30
CA GLN A 131 -28.76 26.12 -9.97
C GLN A 131 -27.71 26.03 -8.85
N ASN A 132 -26.74 25.13 -9.03
CA ASN A 132 -25.67 24.98 -8.07
C ASN A 132 -24.74 26.21 -8.03
N LEU A 133 -24.44 26.80 -9.20
CA LEU A 133 -23.65 28.04 -9.29
C LEU A 133 -24.37 29.19 -8.58
N ALA A 134 -25.67 29.36 -8.77
CA ALA A 134 -26.44 30.39 -8.07
C ALA A 134 -26.41 30.21 -6.54
N SER A 135 -26.50 28.97 -6.07
CA SER A 135 -26.36 28.65 -4.64
C SER A 135 -24.96 28.97 -4.10
N ASP A 136 -23.92 28.60 -4.84
CA ASP A 136 -22.52 28.87 -4.45
C ASP A 136 -22.21 30.39 -4.51
N LEU A 137 -22.73 31.13 -5.49
CA LEU A 137 -22.61 32.58 -5.59
C LEU A 137 -23.33 33.29 -4.45
N LYS A 138 -24.54 32.86 -4.08
CA LYS A 138 -25.24 33.42 -2.91
C LYS A 138 -24.43 33.26 -1.62
N ARG A 139 -23.77 32.11 -1.44
CA ARG A 139 -22.84 31.88 -0.31
C ARG A 139 -21.60 32.76 -0.38
N PHE A 140 -21.09 33.01 -1.58
CA PHE A 140 -19.96 33.89 -1.81
C PHE A 140 -20.31 35.38 -1.58
N GLU A 141 -21.48 35.81 -2.02
CA GLU A 141 -22.04 37.16 -1.85
C GLU A 141 -22.38 37.48 -0.40
N ALA A 142 -22.77 36.48 0.40
CA ALA A 142 -22.86 36.62 1.86
C ALA A 142 -21.50 37.05 2.48
N GLY A 143 -20.41 36.87 1.73
CA GLY A 143 -19.10 37.42 2.04
C GLY A 143 -18.25 36.47 2.87
N LYS A 144 -16.92 36.67 2.76
CA LYS A 144 -15.95 35.91 3.54
C LYS A 144 -16.24 36.05 5.03
N ASP A 145 -16.64 37.23 5.50
CA ASP A 145 -16.90 37.47 6.91
C ASP A 145 -18.11 36.67 7.43
N SER A 146 -19.19 36.55 6.65
CA SER A 146 -20.32 35.69 7.00
C SER A 146 -19.93 34.21 7.02
N TRP A 147 -19.12 33.77 6.06
CA TRP A 147 -18.56 32.41 6.03
C TRP A 147 -17.64 32.13 7.22
N MET A 148 -16.80 33.10 7.58
CA MET A 148 -15.90 33.01 8.73
C MET A 148 -16.68 33.08 10.06
N ALA A 149 -17.87 33.67 10.07
CA ALA A 149 -18.77 33.72 11.22
C ALA A 149 -19.68 32.49 11.36
N ASP A 150 -19.79 31.63 10.33
CA ASP A 150 -20.67 30.45 10.36
C ASP A 150 -20.22 29.47 11.46
N PRO A 151 -21.06 29.19 12.48
CA PRO A 151 -20.73 28.28 13.57
C PRO A 151 -20.79 26.81 13.15
N SER A 152 -21.41 26.48 12.01
CA SER A 152 -21.47 25.11 11.48
C SER A 152 -20.16 24.65 10.84
N ILE A 153 -19.24 25.58 10.57
CA ILE A 153 -17.94 25.30 9.97
C ILE A 153 -16.87 25.32 11.07
N ALA A 154 -16.12 24.23 11.19
CA ALA A 154 -15.01 24.14 12.14
C ALA A 154 -13.96 25.24 11.86
N PRO A 155 -13.48 25.99 12.89
CA PRO A 155 -12.60 27.14 12.70
C PRO A 155 -11.35 26.86 11.85
N ASP A 156 -10.74 25.69 12.03
CA ASP A 156 -9.56 25.21 11.29
C ASP A 156 -9.82 24.93 9.81
N LYS A 157 -11.09 24.83 9.41
CA LYS A 157 -11.52 24.51 8.03
C LYS A 157 -12.12 25.70 7.29
N LYS A 158 -12.23 26.87 7.92
CA LYS A 158 -12.94 28.02 7.35
C LYS A 158 -12.23 28.58 6.12
N GLU A 159 -10.92 28.80 6.20
CA GLU A 159 -10.12 29.30 5.07
C GLU A 159 -10.04 28.29 3.92
N GLU A 160 -9.71 27.03 4.21
CA GLU A 160 -9.70 25.96 3.20
C GLU A 160 -11.08 25.77 2.55
N GLY A 161 -12.16 25.90 3.35
CA GLY A 161 -13.53 25.85 2.87
C GLY A 161 -13.86 27.00 1.92
N TRP A 162 -13.37 28.21 2.21
CA TRP A 162 -13.56 29.38 1.38
C TRP A 162 -12.82 29.26 0.04
N GLU A 163 -11.56 28.83 0.05
CA GLU A 163 -10.82 28.58 -1.19
C GLU A 163 -11.48 27.49 -2.04
N ARG A 164 -12.00 26.43 -1.40
CA ARG A 164 -12.76 25.38 -2.08
C ARG A 164 -14.05 25.91 -2.69
N LEU A 165 -14.72 26.87 -2.06
CA LEU A 165 -15.90 27.54 -2.63
C LEU A 165 -15.53 28.31 -3.90
N ILE A 166 -14.48 29.14 -3.87
CA ILE A 166 -14.01 29.90 -5.04
C ILE A 166 -13.69 28.95 -6.20
N LYS A 167 -12.88 27.91 -5.96
CA LYS A 167 -12.53 26.90 -6.98
C LYS A 167 -13.74 26.15 -7.52
N ARG A 168 -14.82 25.98 -6.73
CA ARG A 168 -16.07 25.39 -7.23
C ARG A 168 -16.79 26.35 -8.16
N ILE A 169 -16.94 27.61 -7.77
CA ILE A 169 -17.57 28.65 -8.60
C ILE A 169 -16.88 28.74 -9.97
N ASP A 170 -15.55 28.83 -9.99
CA ASP A 170 -14.78 28.95 -11.24
C ASP A 170 -14.97 27.72 -12.15
N ARG A 171 -14.94 26.51 -11.57
CA ARG A 171 -15.17 25.26 -12.32
C ARG A 171 -16.58 25.21 -12.92
N ARG A 172 -17.61 25.60 -12.16
CA ARG A 172 -18.99 25.61 -12.66
C ARG A 172 -19.19 26.64 -13.76
N LYS A 173 -18.64 27.86 -13.59
CA LYS A 173 -18.65 28.90 -14.64
C LYS A 173 -17.99 28.39 -15.92
N LYS A 174 -16.82 27.75 -15.80
CA LYS A 174 -16.11 27.16 -16.93
C LYS A 174 -16.95 26.09 -17.62
N PHE A 175 -17.51 25.13 -16.87
CA PHE A 175 -18.37 24.09 -17.45
C PHE A 175 -19.56 24.69 -18.22
N ILE A 176 -20.27 25.66 -17.62
CA ILE A 176 -21.40 26.31 -18.29
C ILE A 176 -20.92 27.02 -19.56
N ALA A 177 -19.81 27.75 -19.51
CA ALA A 177 -19.27 28.45 -20.68
C ALA A 177 -18.85 27.47 -21.80
N ASP A 178 -18.22 26.36 -21.44
CA ASP A 178 -17.72 25.36 -22.38
C ASP A 178 -18.86 24.54 -23.01
N VAL A 179 -19.93 24.22 -22.26
CA VAL A 179 -21.02 23.34 -22.71
C VAL A 179 -22.17 24.08 -23.39
N THR A 180 -22.45 25.34 -23.00
CA THR A 180 -23.53 26.15 -23.59
C THR A 180 -23.50 26.24 -25.13
N PRO A 181 -22.34 26.48 -25.78
CA PRO A 181 -22.31 26.63 -27.23
C PRO A 181 -22.31 25.31 -28.00
N LEU A 182 -22.15 24.16 -27.33
CA LEU A 182 -21.97 22.88 -27.99
C LEU A 182 -23.28 22.37 -28.57
N SER A 183 -23.23 21.85 -29.81
CA SER A 183 -24.28 20.99 -30.35
C SER A 183 -24.42 19.69 -29.53
N PRO A 184 -25.53 18.93 -29.66
CA PRO A 184 -25.71 17.67 -28.94
C PRO A 184 -24.57 16.66 -29.18
N GLU A 185 -24.02 16.63 -30.38
CA GLU A 185 -22.93 15.74 -30.78
C GLU A 185 -21.58 16.20 -30.19
N GLU A 186 -21.28 17.49 -30.28
CA GLU A 186 -20.08 18.06 -29.64
C GLU A 186 -20.14 17.92 -28.11
N TYR A 187 -21.34 17.99 -27.52
CA TYR A 187 -21.53 17.72 -26.10
C TYR A 187 -21.22 16.26 -25.74
N ARG A 188 -21.60 15.29 -26.60
CA ARG A 188 -21.22 13.89 -26.41
C ARG A 188 -19.71 13.75 -26.38
N ASP A 189 -19.01 14.35 -27.34
CA ASP A 189 -17.54 14.28 -27.44
C ASP A 189 -16.87 14.95 -26.23
N TYR A 190 -17.40 16.09 -25.78
CA TYR A 190 -16.94 16.76 -24.56
C TYR A 190 -17.05 15.85 -23.33
N VAL A 191 -18.20 15.18 -23.13
CA VAL A 191 -18.40 14.26 -21.98
C VAL A 191 -17.51 13.03 -22.09
N ILE A 192 -17.33 12.47 -23.30
CA ILE A 192 -16.43 11.35 -23.53
C ILE A 192 -14.99 11.72 -23.17
N GLU A 193 -14.52 12.89 -23.60
CA GLU A 193 -13.16 13.36 -23.33
C GLU A 193 -12.95 13.66 -21.83
N ASP A 194 -13.89 14.33 -21.17
CA ASP A 194 -13.82 14.58 -19.71
C ASP A 194 -13.80 13.26 -18.91
N GLU A 195 -14.64 12.29 -19.29
CA GLU A 195 -14.59 10.95 -18.70
C GLU A 195 -13.25 10.26 -18.96
N TYR A 196 -12.69 10.37 -20.17
CA TYR A 196 -11.42 9.78 -20.54
C TYR A 196 -10.27 10.35 -19.70
N GLN A 197 -10.19 11.67 -19.56
CA GLN A 197 -9.18 12.34 -18.72
C GLN A 197 -9.30 11.94 -17.25
N THR A 198 -10.52 11.89 -16.72
CA THR A 198 -10.79 11.43 -15.36
C THR A 198 -10.33 9.98 -15.15
N ARG A 199 -10.57 9.11 -16.14
CA ARG A 199 -10.12 7.71 -16.11
C ARG A 199 -8.60 7.61 -16.17
N LEU A 200 -7.92 8.40 -17.01
CA LEU A 200 -6.45 8.42 -17.09
C LEU A 200 -5.81 8.73 -15.73
N VAL A 201 -6.35 9.70 -14.99
CA VAL A 201 -5.86 10.02 -13.64
C VAL A 201 -6.02 8.82 -12.70
N ARG A 202 -7.13 8.09 -12.77
CA ARG A 202 -7.33 6.85 -11.99
C ARG A 202 -6.36 5.73 -12.41
N ILE A 203 -6.09 5.56 -13.71
CA ILE A 203 -5.12 4.57 -14.22
C ILE A 203 -3.74 4.83 -13.60
N ARG A 204 -3.30 6.10 -13.55
CA ARG A 204 -2.01 6.46 -12.97
C ARG A 204 -1.88 5.97 -11.53
N GLY A 205 -2.95 6.07 -10.74
CA GLY A 205 -3.01 5.51 -9.38
C GLY A 205 -2.80 3.99 -9.37
N VAL A 206 -3.47 3.25 -10.25
CA VAL A 206 -3.31 1.79 -10.37
C VAL A 206 -1.89 1.41 -10.79
N ILE A 207 -1.30 2.11 -11.76
CA ILE A 207 0.07 1.87 -12.24
C ILE A 207 1.07 1.98 -11.08
N ILE A 208 0.92 2.98 -10.21
CA ILE A 208 1.80 3.15 -9.04
C ILE A 208 1.78 1.90 -8.15
N TYR A 209 0.61 1.32 -7.88
CA TYR A 209 0.51 0.11 -7.06
C TYR A 209 1.05 -1.14 -7.77
N VAL A 210 0.85 -1.26 -9.09
CA VAL A 210 1.46 -2.34 -9.88
C VAL A 210 2.99 -2.26 -9.82
N VAL A 211 3.56 -1.06 -10.01
CA VAL A 211 5.00 -0.82 -9.92
C VAL A 211 5.50 -1.11 -8.50
N ALA A 212 4.79 -0.65 -7.46
CA ALA A 212 5.13 -0.93 -6.07
C ALA A 212 5.12 -2.44 -5.76
N LEU A 213 4.17 -3.20 -6.33
CA LEU A 213 4.12 -4.66 -6.20
C LEU A 213 5.33 -5.32 -6.88
N ILE A 214 5.65 -4.93 -8.11
CA ILE A 214 6.83 -5.44 -8.83
C ILE A 214 8.11 -5.16 -8.03
N LEU A 215 8.27 -3.92 -7.55
CA LEU A 215 9.40 -3.54 -6.72
C LEU A 215 9.44 -4.35 -5.43
N TYR A 216 8.30 -4.55 -4.76
CA TYR A 216 8.21 -5.38 -3.55
C TYR A 216 8.70 -6.80 -3.79
N LEU A 217 8.34 -7.41 -4.94
CA LEU A 217 8.81 -8.74 -5.31
C LEU A 217 10.32 -8.79 -5.52
N ILE A 218 10.90 -7.76 -6.15
CA ILE A 218 12.35 -7.64 -6.38
C ILE A 218 13.07 -7.43 -5.04
N VAL A 219 12.61 -6.47 -4.23
CA VAL A 219 13.30 -6.11 -2.98
C VAL A 219 13.14 -7.16 -1.90
N SER A 220 12.16 -8.06 -2.00
CA SER A 220 11.98 -9.20 -1.08
C SER A 220 12.94 -10.37 -1.33
N ARG A 221 13.85 -10.24 -2.30
CA ARG A 221 14.93 -11.23 -2.52
C ARG A 221 16.10 -10.97 -1.57
N ARG A 222 16.33 -11.93 -0.67
CA ARG A 222 17.35 -11.88 0.39
C ARG A 222 18.55 -12.77 0.05
N PRO A 223 19.79 -12.38 0.38
CA PRO A 223 20.95 -13.28 0.37
C PRO A 223 20.69 -14.62 1.08
N ALA A 224 21.22 -15.72 0.54
CA ALA A 224 20.91 -17.08 0.98
C ALA A 224 21.40 -17.36 2.41
N PHE A 225 22.51 -16.77 2.83
CA PHE A 225 23.04 -16.94 4.20
C PHE A 225 22.05 -16.42 5.27
N MET A 226 21.20 -15.43 4.93
CA MET A 226 20.17 -14.94 5.86
C MET A 226 19.06 -15.97 6.17
N PHE A 227 18.96 -17.06 5.40
CA PHE A 227 17.96 -18.11 5.63
C PHE A 227 18.44 -19.22 6.57
N TRP A 228 19.75 -19.30 6.83
CA TRP A 228 20.30 -20.24 7.82
C TRP A 228 19.93 -19.83 9.26
N ARG A 229 19.43 -18.61 9.41
CA ARG A 229 18.89 -17.99 10.62
C ARG A 229 17.51 -18.56 11.01
N LYS A 230 17.37 -19.89 11.13
CA LYS A 230 16.10 -20.57 11.45
C LYS A 230 15.51 -20.25 12.83
N GLY A 231 16.21 -19.50 13.70
CA GLY A 231 15.76 -19.21 15.07
C GLY A 231 15.31 -17.77 15.37
N ALA A 232 15.91 -16.73 14.79
CA ALA A 232 15.82 -15.38 15.37
C ALA A 232 14.98 -14.34 14.59
N ASP A 233 14.76 -14.55 13.28
CA ASP A 233 14.35 -13.45 12.39
C ASP A 233 12.92 -13.53 11.85
N LYS A 234 12.20 -14.60 12.19
CA LYS A 234 10.74 -14.63 12.00
C LYS A 234 10.04 -13.65 12.93
N GLU A 235 10.67 -13.24 14.03
CA GLU A 235 9.92 -12.65 15.12
C GLU A 235 9.61 -11.17 14.96
N THR A 236 10.47 -10.28 14.47
CA THR A 236 10.22 -8.85 14.74
C THR A 236 9.16 -8.22 13.83
N PHE A 237 9.27 -8.38 12.51
CA PHE A 237 8.30 -7.79 11.58
C PHE A 237 7.07 -8.65 11.34
N GLU A 238 7.19 -9.99 11.43
CA GLU A 238 6.01 -10.86 11.45
C GLU A 238 5.23 -10.63 12.75
N LYS A 239 5.88 -10.40 13.92
CA LYS A 239 5.15 -9.95 15.13
C LYS A 239 4.57 -8.55 14.98
N ILE A 240 5.22 -7.57 14.33
CA ILE A 240 4.61 -6.23 14.15
C ILE A 240 3.46 -6.28 13.13
N GLU A 241 3.60 -7.00 12.03
CA GLU A 241 2.52 -7.22 11.06
C GLU A 241 1.36 -8.01 11.69
N ASN A 242 1.69 -9.03 12.48
CA ASN A 242 0.69 -9.77 13.24
C ASN A 242 0.15 -8.93 14.41
N SER A 243 0.89 -8.01 15.04
CA SER A 243 0.37 -7.24 16.20
C SER A 243 -0.49 -6.07 15.76
N VAL A 244 -0.12 -5.38 14.68
CA VAL A 244 -0.95 -4.32 14.09
C VAL A 244 -2.13 -4.93 13.35
N GLY A 245 -1.91 -6.04 12.64
CA GLY A 245 -2.98 -6.80 11.99
C GLY A 245 -3.95 -7.43 12.99
N ASN A 246 -3.45 -8.11 14.02
CA ASN A 246 -4.26 -8.64 15.10
C ASN A 246 -4.83 -7.53 15.98
N GLY A 247 -4.19 -6.36 16.08
CA GLY A 247 -4.70 -5.20 16.83
C GLY A 247 -5.85 -4.52 16.11
N LEU A 248 -5.77 -4.33 14.79
CA LEU A 248 -6.87 -3.86 13.95
C LEU A 248 -8.00 -4.88 13.88
N ALA A 249 -7.67 -6.17 13.74
CA ALA A 249 -8.65 -7.24 13.82
C ALA A 249 -9.29 -7.26 15.21
N ALA A 250 -8.53 -7.24 16.31
CA ALA A 250 -9.05 -7.24 17.67
C ALA A 250 -9.86 -5.99 17.98
N ALA A 251 -9.51 -4.81 17.45
CA ALA A 251 -10.31 -3.59 17.57
C ALA A 251 -11.64 -3.72 16.81
N ALA A 252 -11.61 -4.28 15.61
CA ALA A 252 -12.82 -4.59 14.87
C ALA A 252 -13.68 -5.65 15.61
N PHE A 253 -13.07 -6.71 16.13
CA PHE A 253 -13.75 -7.74 16.92
C PHE A 253 -14.28 -7.20 18.26
N SER A 254 -13.56 -6.31 18.93
CA SER A 254 -14.00 -5.60 20.14
C SER A 254 -15.23 -4.76 19.86
N SER A 255 -15.29 -4.09 18.71
CA SER A 255 -16.48 -3.33 18.30
C SER A 255 -17.68 -4.22 17.95
N LEU A 256 -17.47 -5.51 17.63
CA LEU A 256 -18.55 -6.49 17.45
C LEU A 256 -19.19 -6.90 18.79
N TYR A 257 -18.41 -6.96 19.87
CA TYR A 257 -18.91 -7.28 21.21
C TYR A 257 -19.70 -6.13 21.86
N THR A 258 -19.52 -4.89 21.40
CA THR A 258 -20.20 -3.71 21.96
C THR A 258 -21.48 -3.33 21.20
N VAL A 259 -21.81 -4.02 20.11
CA VAL A 259 -23.07 -3.78 19.40
C VAL A 259 -24.18 -4.52 20.17
N PRO A 260 -25.13 -3.80 20.81
CA PRO A 260 -26.26 -4.46 21.42
C PRO A 260 -27.01 -5.19 20.31
N ALA A 261 -27.30 -6.48 20.52
CA ALA A 261 -28.07 -7.30 19.59
C ALA A 261 -29.26 -6.48 19.07
N ALA A 262 -29.32 -6.25 17.75
CA ALA A 262 -30.38 -5.45 17.15
C ALA A 262 -31.74 -6.11 17.46
N THR A 263 -32.43 -5.60 18.46
CA THR A 263 -33.81 -5.96 18.80
C THR A 263 -34.72 -5.26 17.81
N PHE A 264 -35.39 -6.03 16.95
CA PHE A 264 -36.46 -5.51 16.11
C PHE A 264 -37.79 -5.78 16.82
N ASP A 265 -38.64 -4.76 16.89
CA ASP A 265 -39.98 -4.88 17.42
C ASP A 265 -40.87 -5.54 16.35
N GLN A 266 -41.32 -6.77 16.58
CA GLN A 266 -42.37 -7.39 15.76
C GLN A 266 -43.73 -6.96 16.30
N ILE A 267 -44.48 -6.20 15.52
CA ILE A 267 -45.84 -5.78 15.85
C ILE A 267 -46.81 -6.80 15.25
N HIS A 268 -47.48 -7.59 16.10
CA HIS A 268 -48.50 -8.52 15.64
C HIS A 268 -49.71 -7.75 15.11
N TRP A 269 -49.97 -7.87 13.80
CA TRP A 269 -50.99 -7.09 13.09
C TRP A 269 -52.42 -7.30 13.63
N SER A 270 -52.69 -8.43 14.27
CA SER A 270 -54.03 -8.81 14.77
C SER A 270 -54.37 -8.29 16.16
N ASN A 271 -53.39 -7.97 16.99
CA ASN A 271 -53.60 -7.58 18.39
C ASN A 271 -52.67 -6.47 18.89
N GLY A 272 -51.80 -5.92 18.03
CA GLY A 272 -50.91 -4.81 18.35
C GLY A 272 -49.82 -5.15 19.37
N VAL A 273 -49.70 -6.42 19.79
CA VAL A 273 -48.71 -6.84 20.78
C VAL A 273 -47.33 -6.76 20.14
N VAL A 274 -46.43 -6.02 20.79
CA VAL A 274 -45.04 -5.90 20.38
C VAL A 274 -44.24 -7.02 21.05
N THR A 275 -43.79 -7.99 20.27
CA THR A 275 -42.86 -9.02 20.74
C THR A 275 -41.44 -8.65 20.33
N LYS A 276 -40.57 -8.49 21.32
CA LYS A 276 -39.12 -8.28 21.09
C LYS A 276 -38.49 -9.63 20.78
N GLN A 277 -38.37 -9.98 19.50
CA GLN A 277 -37.57 -11.12 19.10
C GLN A 277 -36.14 -10.69 18.77
N MET A 278 -35.16 -11.34 19.41
CA MET A 278 -33.79 -11.33 18.91
C MET A 278 -33.75 -12.17 17.63
N SER A 279 -33.82 -11.53 16.47
CA SER A 279 -33.55 -12.24 15.22
C SER A 279 -32.05 -12.51 15.17
N GLY A 280 -31.64 -13.77 15.40
CA GLY A 280 -30.24 -14.18 15.23
C GLY A 280 -29.73 -13.93 13.82
N PHE A 281 -30.63 -13.86 12.84
CA PHE A 281 -30.31 -13.63 11.43
C PHE A 281 -29.80 -12.20 11.17
N GLY A 282 -30.48 -11.17 11.69
CA GLY A 282 -30.06 -9.77 11.53
C GLY A 282 -28.73 -9.46 12.22
N ALA A 283 -28.53 -10.00 13.43
CA ALA A 283 -27.26 -9.87 14.15
C ALA A 283 -26.11 -10.57 13.41
N ASN A 284 -26.33 -11.78 12.88
CA ASN A 284 -25.33 -12.51 12.11
C ASN A 284 -24.96 -11.81 10.79
N ILE A 285 -25.94 -11.25 10.06
CA ILE A 285 -25.66 -10.46 8.85
C ILE A 285 -24.83 -9.23 9.20
N PHE A 286 -25.18 -8.51 10.25
CA PHE A 286 -24.44 -7.33 10.67
C PHE A 286 -22.99 -7.67 11.06
N ILE A 287 -22.80 -8.75 11.83
CA ILE A 287 -21.47 -9.27 12.18
C ILE A 287 -20.67 -9.63 10.92
N MET A 288 -21.29 -10.32 9.95
CA MET A 288 -20.64 -10.65 8.68
C MET A 288 -20.22 -9.39 7.90
N VAL A 289 -21.08 -8.38 7.82
CA VAL A 289 -20.77 -7.10 7.14
C VAL A 289 -19.61 -6.38 7.82
N MET A 290 -19.60 -6.33 9.14
CA MET A 290 -18.53 -5.70 9.90
C MET A 290 -17.20 -6.47 9.80
N LEU A 291 -17.24 -7.81 9.76
CA LEU A 291 -16.06 -8.62 9.49
C LEU A 291 -15.50 -8.37 8.10
N LEU A 292 -16.37 -8.30 7.08
CA LEU A 292 -15.96 -7.95 5.73
C LEU A 292 -15.34 -6.55 5.67
N PHE A 293 -15.92 -5.58 6.38
CA PHE A 293 -15.37 -4.24 6.48
C PHE A 293 -14.00 -4.21 7.17
N ALA A 294 -13.85 -4.93 8.28
CA ALA A 294 -12.58 -5.03 9.00
C ALA A 294 -11.47 -5.65 8.16
N VAL A 295 -11.79 -6.75 7.46
CA VAL A 295 -10.91 -7.37 6.47
C VAL A 295 -10.56 -6.36 5.38
N PHE A 296 -11.54 -5.65 4.83
CA PHE A 296 -11.31 -4.62 3.83
C PHE A 296 -10.34 -3.52 4.31
N VAL A 297 -10.53 -2.98 5.52
CA VAL A 297 -9.65 -1.97 6.13
C VAL A 297 -8.23 -2.51 6.33
N TYR A 298 -8.10 -3.75 6.82
CA TYR A 298 -6.78 -4.40 6.96
C TYR A 298 -6.06 -4.52 5.61
N TYR A 299 -6.77 -4.98 4.59
CA TYR A 299 -6.22 -5.13 3.24
C TYR A 299 -5.84 -3.76 2.62
N MET A 300 -6.64 -2.71 2.86
CA MET A 300 -6.31 -1.34 2.48
C MET A 300 -5.03 -0.84 3.17
N PHE A 301 -4.91 -1.08 4.48
CA PHE A 301 -3.71 -0.70 5.24
C PHE A 301 -2.45 -1.40 4.71
N VAL A 302 -2.55 -2.70 4.43
CA VAL A 302 -1.44 -3.48 3.85
C VAL A 302 -1.04 -2.94 2.47
N ALA A 303 -2.01 -2.64 1.61
CA ALA A 303 -1.74 -2.07 0.29
C ALA A 303 -1.15 -0.65 0.37
N PHE A 304 -1.69 0.20 1.25
CA PHE A 304 -1.23 1.58 1.42
C PHE A 304 0.20 1.65 1.98
N THR A 305 0.57 0.73 2.88
CA THR A 305 1.93 0.67 3.43
C THR A 305 2.94 0.01 2.49
N MET A 306 2.52 -0.49 1.32
CA MET A 306 3.40 -1.18 0.38
C MET A 306 4.64 -0.37 -0.03
N PRO A 307 4.56 0.92 -0.41
CA PRO A 307 5.74 1.70 -0.79
C PRO A 307 6.77 1.78 0.34
N VAL A 308 6.32 1.95 1.58
CA VAL A 308 7.19 1.96 2.77
C VAL A 308 7.87 0.60 2.94
N ARG A 309 7.13 -0.50 2.75
CA ARG A 309 7.69 -1.86 2.81
C ARG A 309 8.73 -2.10 1.73
N VAL A 310 8.55 -1.54 0.52
CA VAL A 310 9.56 -1.59 -0.54
C VAL A 310 10.86 -0.95 -0.06
N VAL A 311 10.79 0.25 0.50
CA VAL A 311 11.97 0.97 1.01
C VAL A 311 12.64 0.19 2.14
N VAL A 312 11.88 -0.30 3.12
CA VAL A 312 12.43 -1.07 4.24
C VAL A 312 13.08 -2.37 3.77
N ASN A 313 12.41 -3.13 2.88
CA ASN A 313 12.98 -4.35 2.32
C ASN A 313 14.21 -4.08 1.46
N PHE A 314 14.25 -2.96 0.73
CA PHE A 314 15.43 -2.56 0.00
C PHE A 314 16.60 -2.29 0.95
N LEU A 315 16.40 -1.45 1.98
CA LEU A 315 17.42 -1.16 2.98
C LEU A 315 17.91 -2.44 3.67
N ARG A 316 16.99 -3.28 4.12
CA ARG A 316 17.30 -4.56 4.77
C ARG A 316 18.06 -5.51 3.86
N ASN A 317 17.58 -5.74 2.64
CA ASN A 317 18.05 -6.84 1.81
C ASN A 317 19.14 -6.44 0.81
N TYR A 318 19.40 -5.14 0.63
CA TYR A 318 20.37 -4.64 -0.35
C TYR A 318 21.39 -3.67 0.25
N VAL A 319 21.10 -3.04 1.39
CA VAL A 319 22.00 -2.06 2.02
C VAL A 319 22.64 -2.61 3.31
N ILE A 320 21.83 -2.99 4.31
CA ILE A 320 22.29 -3.22 5.69
C ILE A 320 22.19 -4.70 6.16
N TYR A 321 21.70 -5.64 5.35
CA TYR A 321 21.58 -7.09 5.68
C TYR A 321 21.19 -7.40 7.15
N ILE A 322 20.16 -6.70 7.65
CA ILE A 322 19.64 -6.84 9.01
C ILE A 322 18.59 -7.94 9.09
#